data_AF-A0A1I6L3B9-F1
#
_entry.id   AF-A0A1I6L3B9-F1
#
_cell.length_a   1.000
_cell.length_b   1.000
_cell.length_c   1.000
_cell.angle_alpha   90.00
_cell.angle_beta   90.00
_cell.angle_gamma   90.00
#
_symmetry.space_group_name_H-M   'P 1'
#
loop_
_entity.id
_entity.type
_entity.pdbx_description
1 polymer ?
#
loop_
_entity_poly.entity_id
_entity_poly.type
_entity_poly.pdbx_seq_one_letter_code
_entity_poly.pdbx_strand_id
1 'polypeptide(L)'
;MTTYPSHNKVNVGQQEKHIPGTNNYKNEIAKGKVKSIIKGDANDVQRLLDEKAGTGTMIGNNKERVNFGEVIGQYVDPNTGIATDTTVGIIHYGKNGAHIVPARPK
;
A
#
# COMPACT_ATOMS: atom_id res chain seq x y z
N MET A 1 1.25 -9.35 -22.45
CA MET A 1 1.43 -9.17 -21.00
C MET A 1 1.98 -7.79 -20.78
N THR A 2 1.25 -6.90 -20.12
CA THR A 2 1.72 -5.54 -19.87
C THR A 2 2.73 -5.58 -18.73
N THR A 3 4.02 -5.57 -19.07
CA THR A 3 5.11 -5.38 -18.11
C THR A 3 5.06 -3.93 -17.62
N TYR A 4 4.68 -3.72 -16.36
CA TYR A 4 4.85 -2.41 -15.73
C TYR A 4 6.35 -2.17 -15.54
N PRO A 5 6.90 -1.02 -15.96
CA PRO A 5 8.32 -0.74 -15.81
C PRO A 5 8.72 -0.76 -14.33
N SER A 6 9.96 -1.19 -14.06
CA SER A 6 10.60 -1.30 -12.74
C SER A 6 10.82 0.04 -12.01
N HIS A 7 10.06 1.08 -12.35
CA HIS A 7 10.11 2.43 -11.78
C HIS A 7 8.70 3.05 -11.83
N ASN A 8 7.79 2.53 -11.00
CA ASN A 8 6.49 3.15 -10.83
C ASN A 8 6.60 4.29 -9.81
N LYS A 9 6.30 5.51 -10.24
CA LYS A 9 6.20 6.66 -9.33
C LYS A 9 5.07 6.43 -8.31
N VAL A 10 5.28 6.83 -7.07
CA VAL A 10 4.23 6.82 -6.05
C VAL A 10 3.09 7.75 -6.44
N ASN A 11 1.87 7.24 -6.36
CA ASN A 11 0.65 8.04 -6.43
C ASN A 11 0.36 8.59 -5.03
N VAL A 12 0.92 9.76 -4.74
CA VAL A 12 0.86 10.40 -3.42
C VAL A 12 -0.58 10.50 -2.88
N GLY A 13 -1.52 10.99 -3.69
CA GLY A 13 -2.91 11.16 -3.25
C GLY A 13 -3.64 9.85 -2.91
N GLN A 14 -3.26 8.73 -3.53
CA GLN A 14 -3.77 7.41 -3.13
C GLN A 14 -3.02 6.89 -1.91
N GLN A 15 -1.70 7.09 -1.83
CA GLN A 15 -0.89 6.63 -0.71
C GLN A 15 -1.27 7.33 0.60
N GLU A 16 -1.52 8.63 0.58
CA GLU A 16 -1.91 9.39 1.76
C GLU A 16 -3.18 8.87 2.43
N LYS A 17 -4.07 8.19 1.71
CA LYS A 17 -5.26 7.52 2.29
C LYS A 17 -4.89 6.42 3.29
N HIS A 18 -3.62 6.04 3.36
CA HIS A 18 -3.06 5.05 4.27
C HIS A 18 -2.03 5.65 5.25
N ILE A 19 -1.74 6.96 5.20
CA ILE A 19 -0.79 7.63 6.11
C ILE A 19 -1.59 8.44 7.14
N PRO A 20 -1.59 8.04 8.43
CA PRO A 20 -2.26 8.79 9.49
C PRO A 20 -1.81 10.25 9.57
N GLY A 21 -2.76 11.15 9.83
CA GLY A 21 -2.48 12.59 9.96
C GLY A 21 -2.65 13.39 8.66
N THR A 22 -2.59 12.75 7.48
CA THR A 22 -2.85 13.42 6.20
C THR A 22 -4.33 13.77 6.04
N ASN A 23 -4.63 14.77 5.21
CA ASN A 23 -6.01 15.16 4.91
C ASN A 23 -6.78 14.03 4.22
N ASN A 24 -6.13 13.30 3.31
CA ASN A 24 -6.74 12.17 2.61
C ASN A 24 -7.09 11.00 3.55
N TYR A 25 -6.23 10.69 4.53
CA TYR A 25 -6.55 9.70 5.55
C TYR A 25 -7.74 10.15 6.41
N LYS A 26 -7.68 11.36 6.97
CA LYS A 26 -8.75 11.92 7.81
C LYS A 26 -10.10 11.90 7.09
N ASN A 27 -10.12 12.26 5.80
CA ASN A 27 -11.32 12.23 4.98
C ASN A 27 -11.90 10.83 4.78
N GLU A 28 -11.06 9.79 4.66
CA GLU A 28 -11.55 8.42 4.53
C GLU A 28 -12.10 7.90 5.86
N ILE A 29 -11.46 8.22 6.99
CA ILE A 29 -11.98 7.90 8.33
C ILE A 29 -13.31 8.62 8.60
N ALA A 30 -13.41 9.90 8.26
CA ALA A 30 -14.66 10.67 8.40
C ALA A 30 -15.82 10.10 7.55
N LYS A 31 -15.52 9.37 6.48
CA LYS A 31 -16.49 8.62 5.66
C LYS A 31 -16.82 7.23 6.22
N GLY A 32 -16.35 6.91 7.43
CA GLY A 32 -16.57 5.61 8.07
C GLY A 32 -15.79 4.46 7.44
N LYS A 33 -14.75 4.73 6.64
CA LYS A 33 -13.95 3.68 6.02
C LYS A 33 -12.86 3.20 6.96
N VAL A 34 -12.69 1.89 7.02
CA VAL A 34 -11.53 1.24 7.65
C VAL A 34 -10.35 1.30 6.68
N LYS A 35 -9.17 1.70 7.17
CA LYS A 35 -7.94 1.83 6.39
C LYS A 35 -6.78 1.13 7.07
N SER A 36 -6.08 0.26 6.33
CA SER A 36 -4.73 -0.16 6.70
C SER A 36 -3.78 1.03 6.71
N ILE A 37 -2.80 0.98 7.61
CA ILE A 37 -1.88 2.07 7.92
C ILE A 37 -0.51 1.75 7.35
N ILE A 38 0.04 2.60 6.49
CA ILE A 38 1.45 2.50 6.08
C ILE A 38 2.31 3.24 7.11
N LYS A 39 3.49 2.71 7.40
CA LYS A 39 4.53 3.40 8.17
C LYS A 39 5.37 4.24 7.21
N GLY A 40 5.66 5.48 7.59
CA GLY A 40 6.45 6.41 6.79
C GLY A 40 5.62 7.31 5.88
N ASP A 41 6.30 7.99 4.97
CA ASP A 41 5.73 8.97 4.03
C ASP A 41 5.78 8.48 2.56
N ALA A 42 5.53 9.40 1.62
CA ALA A 42 5.57 9.07 0.19
C ALA A 42 6.96 8.69 -0.31
N ASN A 43 8.04 9.20 0.30
CA ASN A 43 9.43 8.84 -0.06
C ASN A 43 9.75 7.42 0.43
N ASP A 44 9.33 7.08 1.65
CA ASP A 44 9.45 5.70 2.16
C ASP A 44 8.73 4.71 1.24
N VAL A 45 7.53 5.07 0.77
CA VAL A 45 6.77 4.25 -0.17
C VAL A 45 7.43 4.18 -1.54
N GLN A 46 8.02 5.27 -2.05
CA GLN A 46 8.78 5.23 -3.30
C GLN A 46 9.93 4.24 -3.20
N ARG A 47 10.71 4.28 -2.11
CA ARG A 47 11.78 3.32 -1.84
C ARG A 47 11.26 1.87 -1.85
N LEU A 48 10.16 1.59 -1.16
CA LEU A 48 9.55 0.26 -1.14
C LEU A 48 9.12 -0.21 -2.53
N LEU A 49 8.58 0.68 -3.38
CA LEU A 49 8.24 0.36 -4.77
C LEU A 49 9.50 0.04 -5.58
N ASP A 50 10.54 0.87 -5.47
CA ASP A 50 11.78 0.72 -6.23
C ASP A 50 12.51 -0.58 -5.87
N GLU A 51 12.45 -0.99 -4.60
CA GLU A 51 13.11 -2.20 -4.12
C GLU A 51 12.32 -3.50 -4.41
N LYS A 52 10.98 -3.46 -4.39
CA LYS A 52 10.17 -4.68 -4.29
C LYS A 52 9.09 -4.85 -5.35
N ALA A 53 8.79 -3.85 -6.16
CA ALA A 53 7.85 -4.01 -7.27
C ALA A 53 8.34 -5.09 -8.26
N GLY A 54 7.45 -6.00 -8.68
CA GLY A 54 7.75 -7.11 -9.57
C GLY A 54 8.36 -8.36 -8.90
N THR A 55 8.56 -8.35 -7.58
CA THR A 55 9.13 -9.49 -6.84
C THR A 55 8.09 -10.43 -6.23
N GLY A 56 6.83 -10.00 -6.20
CA GLY A 56 5.71 -10.70 -5.58
C GLY A 56 4.83 -11.48 -6.55
N THR A 57 3.62 -11.78 -6.10
CA THR A 57 2.63 -12.53 -6.88
C THR A 57 1.56 -11.58 -7.41
N MET A 58 1.37 -11.56 -8.73
CA MET A 58 0.27 -10.81 -9.35
C MET A 58 -1.09 -11.37 -8.93
N ILE A 59 -1.99 -10.48 -8.53
CA ILE A 59 -3.39 -10.77 -8.19
C ILE A 59 -4.27 -9.99 -9.17
N GLY A 60 -4.65 -10.63 -10.27
CA GLY A 60 -5.32 -9.97 -11.38
C GLY A 60 -4.36 -9.12 -12.20
N ASN A 61 -4.88 -8.09 -12.88
CA ASN A 61 -4.14 -7.42 -13.95
C ASN A 61 -3.20 -6.30 -13.48
N ASN A 62 -3.46 -5.71 -12.31
CA ASN A 62 -2.77 -4.50 -11.85
C ASN A 62 -2.50 -4.46 -10.35
N LYS A 63 -2.57 -5.62 -9.68
CA LYS A 63 -2.23 -5.72 -8.27
C LYS A 63 -1.17 -6.77 -8.06
N GLU A 64 -0.26 -6.52 -7.15
CA GLU A 64 0.80 -7.44 -6.80
C GLU A 64 0.90 -7.56 -5.30
N ARG A 65 0.87 -8.79 -4.80
CA ARG A 65 1.07 -9.07 -3.38
C ARG A 65 2.54 -9.34 -3.14
N VAL A 66 3.14 -8.53 -2.27
CA VAL A 66 4.58 -8.51 -2.04
C VAL A 66 4.85 -8.64 -0.55
N ASN A 67 5.86 -9.45 -0.20
CA ASN A 67 6.47 -9.42 1.12
C ASN A 67 7.70 -8.50 1.05
N PHE A 68 7.65 -7.38 1.75
CA PHE A 68 8.70 -6.36 1.72
C PHE A 68 9.91 -6.76 2.58
N GLY A 69 9.79 -7.78 3.42
CA GLY A 69 10.88 -8.27 4.29
C GLY A 69 11.14 -7.40 5.52
N GLU A 70 10.41 -6.29 5.65
CA GLU A 70 10.38 -5.40 6.82
C GLU A 70 8.94 -5.01 7.13
N VAL A 71 8.66 -4.58 8.36
CA VAL A 71 7.32 -4.09 8.74
C VAL A 71 7.04 -2.77 8.03
N ILE A 72 6.11 -2.80 7.08
CA ILE A 72 5.72 -1.65 6.26
C ILE A 72 4.55 -0.86 6.86
N GLY A 73 3.94 -1.37 7.92
CA GLY A 73 2.78 -0.77 8.57
C GLY A 73 1.85 -1.81 9.17
N GLN A 74 0.58 -1.46 9.30
CA GLN A 74 -0.45 -2.28 9.92
C GLN A 74 -1.57 -2.60 8.94
N TYR A 75 -1.87 -3.89 8.82
CA TYR A 75 -3.12 -4.33 8.24
C TYR A 75 -4.24 -4.11 9.27
N VAL A 76 -5.31 -3.44 8.87
CA VAL A 76 -6.52 -3.33 9.70
C VAL A 76 -7.59 -4.24 9.13
N ASP A 77 -8.01 -5.22 9.94
CA ASP A 77 -9.08 -6.14 9.55
C ASP A 77 -10.40 -5.35 9.39
N PRO A 78 -11.05 -5.40 8.22
CA PRO A 78 -12.22 -4.58 7.94
C PRO A 78 -13.48 -5.01 8.72
N ASN A 79 -13.51 -6.22 9.29
CA ASN A 79 -14.65 -6.73 10.06
C ASN A 79 -14.51 -6.43 11.55
N THR A 80 -13.29 -6.47 12.08
CA THR A 80 -13.02 -6.34 13.53
C THR A 80 -12.37 -5.02 13.91
N GLY A 81 -11.75 -4.31 12.95
CA GLY A 81 -10.95 -3.11 13.21
C GLY A 81 -9.61 -3.38 13.88
N ILE A 82 -9.25 -4.65 14.10
CA ILE A 82 -7.98 -5.01 14.74
C ILE A 82 -6.83 -4.69 13.78
N ALA A 83 -5.87 -3.93 14.28
CA ALA A 83 -4.62 -3.61 13.59
C ALA A 83 -3.55 -4.65 13.92
N THR A 84 -2.81 -5.11 12.91
CA THR A 84 -1.68 -6.03 13.08
C THR A 84 -0.54 -5.61 12.18
N ASP A 85 0.66 -5.50 12.76
CA ASP A 85 1.89 -5.22 12.01
C ASP A 85 2.07 -6.24 10.88
N THR A 86 2.48 -5.77 9.70
CA THR A 86 2.63 -6.61 8.52
C THR A 86 3.84 -6.20 7.70
N THR A 87 4.52 -7.22 7.17
CA THR A 87 5.53 -7.06 6.12
C THR A 87 4.94 -7.24 4.72
N VAL A 88 3.65 -7.59 4.63
CA VAL A 88 2.98 -7.91 3.39
C VAL A 88 2.11 -6.73 2.96
N GLY A 89 2.25 -6.31 1.71
CA GLY A 89 1.41 -5.30 1.10
C GLY A 89 0.88 -5.74 -0.26
N ILE A 90 -0.14 -5.03 -0.73
CA ILE A 90 -0.56 -5.09 -2.12
C ILE A 90 -0.12 -3.79 -2.78
N ILE A 91 0.71 -3.89 -3.81
CA ILE A 91 1.02 -2.81 -4.73
C ILE A 91 -0.15 -2.71 -5.70
N HIS A 92 -0.78 -1.54 -5.77
CA HIS A 92 -1.83 -1.21 -6.73
C HIS A 92 -1.26 -0.34 -7.84
N TYR A 93 -1.10 -0.90 -9.04
CA TYR A 93 -0.65 -0.18 -10.22
C TYR A 93 -1.78 0.59 -10.89
N GLY A 94 -1.49 1.81 -11.34
CA GLY A 94 -2.44 2.67 -12.04
C GLY A 94 -1.77 3.63 -13.02
N LYS A 95 -2.59 4.33 -13.81
CA LYS A 95 -2.12 5.28 -14.84
C LYS A 95 -1.21 6.39 -14.29
N ASN A 96 -1.47 6.83 -13.06
CA ASN A 96 -0.76 7.94 -12.41
C ASN A 96 0.32 7.46 -11.43
N GLY A 97 0.75 6.20 -11.53
CA GLY A 97 1.69 5.59 -10.59
C GLY A 97 1.05 4.51 -9.71
N ALA A 98 1.77 4.11 -8.67
CA ALA A 98 1.40 3.02 -7.78
C ALA A 98 1.24 3.48 -6.32
N HIS A 99 0.52 2.70 -5.52
CA HIS A 99 0.46 2.86 -4.07
C HIS A 99 0.47 1.50 -3.38
N ILE A 100 0.90 1.47 -2.13
CA ILE A 100 1.02 0.27 -1.31
C ILE A 100 -0.07 0.30 -0.25
N VAL A 101 -0.85 -0.78 -0.19
CA VAL A 101 -1.83 -1.03 0.86
C VAL A 101 -1.31 -2.17 1.75
N PRO A 102 -1.02 -1.94 3.05
CA PRO A 102 -0.68 -3.02 3.97
C PRO A 102 -1.80 -4.07 4.02
N ALA A 103 -1.41 -5.34 3.95
CA ALA A 103 -2.30 -6.46 3.75
C ALA A 103 -2.10 -7.53 4.82
N ARG A 104 -3.13 -8.36 5.01
CA ARG A 104 -3.14 -9.44 5.99
C ARG A 104 -1.87 -10.29 5.89
N PRO A 105 -1.10 -10.52 6.98
CA PRO A 105 -0.02 -11.50 6.99
C PRO A 105 -0.55 -12.88 6.58
N LYS A 106 0.23 -13.66 5.83
CA LYS A 106 -0.09 -15.06 5.55
C LYS A 106 0.65 -15.96 6.53
#